data_AF-A0A7W7BSB9-F1
#
_entry.id   AF-A0A7W7BSB9-F1
#
_cell.length_a   1.000
_cell.length_b   1.000
_cell.length_c   1.000
_cell.angle_alpha   90.00
_cell.angle_beta   90.00
_cell.angle_gamma   90.00
#
_symmetry.space_group_name_H-M   'P 1'
#
loop_
_entity.id
_entity.type
_entity.pdbx_description
1 polymer ?
#
loop_
_entity_poly.entity_id
_entity_poly.type
_entity_poly.pdbx_seq_one_letter_code
_entity_poly.pdbx_strand_id
1 'polypeptide(L)'
;MAPILLATLLPPGFDPIHCKLHFAVFNGDSFPIDALGNDPDLWQRWNSWRNVNDDFNRRFIFSLAQDRHDPSLWLFGGIWEVVGRRPEPRQHSYDVVLRDDLMGPYIKRLYVRTTLKGRNRRRNMEACLNEMTVSMIAEEPFVGDPFPGHDRIDHSLAEIQAIVRQARPDWRIALEHMKGVYVIHDTVTGEPYVGSAYGDTGIWQRWSQYALTLHGDNIGLKAHLAAKGEDYFQKTMRFALLEFWSMRTDDQHVIDRETYWKGVLVSRSLGHNRN
;
A
#
# COMPACT_ATOMS: atom_id res chain seq x y z
N MET A 1 -8.88 28.26 -13.17
CA MET A 1 -10.05 27.44 -13.54
C MET A 1 -10.90 27.24 -12.30
N ALA A 2 -12.23 27.29 -12.43
CA ALA A 2 -13.11 26.99 -11.30
C ALA A 2 -13.01 25.49 -10.94
N PRO A 3 -13.00 25.12 -9.65
CA PRO A 3 -12.96 23.72 -9.26
C PRO A 3 -14.27 23.01 -9.60
N ILE A 4 -14.19 21.74 -9.97
CA ILE A 4 -15.38 20.89 -10.14
C ILE A 4 -15.82 20.42 -8.76
N LEU A 5 -17.05 20.71 -8.34
CA LEU A 5 -17.58 20.26 -7.04
C LEU A 5 -17.90 18.77 -7.09
N LEU A 6 -17.57 18.03 -6.02
CA LEU A 6 -17.91 16.60 -5.91
C LEU A 6 -19.42 16.35 -6.05
N ALA A 7 -20.24 17.29 -5.57
CA ALA A 7 -21.70 17.21 -5.66
C ALA A 7 -22.21 16.99 -7.10
N THR A 8 -21.46 17.45 -8.12
CA THR A 8 -21.83 17.29 -9.53
C THR A 8 -21.70 15.86 -10.05
N LEU A 9 -20.95 15.00 -9.35
CA LEU A 9 -20.77 13.60 -9.71
C LEU A 9 -21.71 12.65 -8.95
N LEU A 10 -22.48 13.14 -7.99
CA LEU A 10 -23.37 12.30 -7.20
C LEU A 10 -24.53 11.79 -8.06
N PRO A 11 -24.95 10.51 -7.90
CA PRO A 11 -26.06 9.96 -8.67
C PRO A 11 -27.37 10.73 -8.43
N PRO A 12 -28.26 10.81 -9.42
CA PRO A 12 -29.59 11.37 -9.22
C PRO A 12 -30.34 10.67 -8.08
N GLY A 13 -30.93 11.45 -7.17
CA GLY A 13 -31.66 10.92 -6.01
C GLY A 13 -30.77 10.46 -4.84
N PHE A 14 -29.44 10.60 -4.94
CA PHE A 14 -28.54 10.38 -3.82
C PHE A 14 -28.58 11.57 -2.86
N ASP A 15 -29.25 11.41 -1.70
CA ASP A 15 -29.32 12.46 -0.67
C ASP A 15 -28.13 12.36 0.32
N PRO A 16 -27.26 13.38 0.39
CA PRO A 16 -26.14 13.41 1.33
C PRO A 16 -26.53 13.24 2.81
N ILE A 17 -27.75 13.61 3.21
CA ILE A 17 -28.23 13.48 4.61
C ILE A 17 -28.27 12.01 5.05
N HIS A 18 -28.45 11.09 4.11
CA HIS A 18 -28.45 9.65 4.35
C HIS A 18 -27.05 9.03 4.30
N CYS A 19 -25.99 9.85 4.21
CA CYS A 19 -24.63 9.38 4.03
C CYS A 19 -23.66 9.93 5.09
N LYS A 20 -22.79 9.04 5.60
CA LYS A 20 -21.59 9.42 6.33
C LYS A 20 -20.39 9.47 5.39
N LEU A 21 -19.56 10.49 5.50
CA LEU A 21 -18.22 10.47 4.95
C LEU A 21 -17.30 9.70 5.89
N HIS A 22 -16.56 8.75 5.34
CA HIS A 22 -15.47 8.08 6.03
C HIS A 22 -14.14 8.59 5.46
N PHE A 23 -13.43 9.38 6.26
CA PHE A 23 -12.05 9.80 6.01
C PHE A 23 -11.10 8.78 6.63
N ALA A 24 -10.81 7.71 5.91
CA ALA A 24 -9.83 6.72 6.32
C ALA A 24 -8.43 7.34 6.23
N VAL A 25 -7.69 7.33 7.35
CA VAL A 25 -6.33 7.87 7.50
C VAL A 25 -5.41 6.80 8.04
N PHE A 26 -4.09 6.99 7.94
CA PHE A 26 -3.09 6.08 8.52
C PHE A 26 -3.43 5.73 9.98
N ASN A 27 -3.50 4.44 10.30
CA ASN A 27 -3.94 3.94 11.60
C ASN A 27 -2.77 3.62 12.55
N GLY A 28 -1.53 3.88 12.17
CA GLY A 28 -0.32 3.47 12.91
C GLY A 28 0.37 2.25 12.31
N ASP A 29 -0.36 1.45 11.52
CA ASP A 29 0.13 0.20 10.94
C ASP A 29 0.10 0.17 9.41
N SER A 30 -0.98 0.69 8.81
CA SER A 30 -1.23 0.59 7.37
C SER A 30 -1.85 1.87 6.81
N PHE A 31 -1.45 2.23 5.59
CA PHE A 31 -2.11 3.32 4.86
C PHE A 31 -3.42 2.80 4.25
N PRO A 32 -4.52 3.58 4.37
CA PRO A 32 -5.82 3.17 3.85
C PRO A 32 -5.86 3.07 2.32
N ILE A 33 -5.04 3.88 1.62
CA ILE A 33 -4.97 3.86 0.16
C ILE A 33 -4.35 2.55 -0.36
N ASP A 34 -3.41 1.96 0.39
CA ASP A 34 -2.83 0.65 0.08
C ASP A 34 -3.84 -0.47 0.30
N ALA A 35 -4.60 -0.42 1.39
CA ALA A 35 -5.70 -1.36 1.61
C ALA A 35 -6.71 -1.28 0.45
N LEU A 36 -7.11 -0.06 0.07
CA LEU A 36 -8.01 0.15 -1.06
C LEU A 36 -7.41 -0.37 -2.38
N GLY A 37 -6.14 -0.10 -2.66
CA GLY A 37 -5.46 -0.56 -3.88
C GLY A 37 -5.35 -2.08 -3.95
N ASN A 38 -4.95 -2.70 -2.84
CA ASN A 38 -4.29 -4.01 -2.85
C ASN A 38 -5.05 -5.13 -2.12
N ASP A 39 -6.01 -4.80 -1.24
CA ASP A 39 -6.69 -5.78 -0.38
C ASP A 39 -8.18 -5.37 -0.15
N PRO A 40 -9.09 -5.83 -1.03
CA PRO A 40 -10.52 -5.52 -0.93
C PRO A 40 -11.16 -5.91 0.41
N ASP A 41 -10.74 -7.02 1.01
CA ASP A 41 -11.27 -7.51 2.28
C ASP A 41 -10.81 -6.63 3.44
N LEU A 42 -9.53 -6.23 3.44
CA LEU A 42 -9.03 -5.21 4.36
C LEU A 42 -9.77 -3.88 4.15
N TRP A 43 -9.99 -3.44 2.92
CA TRP A 43 -10.74 -2.22 2.65
C TRP A 43 -12.19 -2.29 3.14
N GLN A 44 -12.86 -3.42 3.00
CA GLN A 44 -14.18 -3.63 3.62
C GLN A 44 -14.09 -3.52 5.15
N ARG A 45 -13.03 -4.07 5.77
CA ARG A 45 -12.78 -3.95 7.21
C ARG A 45 -12.64 -2.51 7.71
N TRP A 46 -12.06 -1.61 6.91
CA TRP A 46 -12.03 -0.17 7.21
C TRP A 46 -13.44 0.42 7.31
N ASN A 47 -14.38 -0.09 6.52
CA ASN A 47 -15.77 0.37 6.48
C ASN A 47 -16.70 -0.37 7.45
N SER A 48 -16.25 -1.48 8.05
CA SER A 48 -17.04 -2.28 8.98
C SER A 48 -16.70 -2.05 10.46
N TRP A 49 -15.62 -1.32 10.77
CA TRP A 49 -15.21 -1.06 12.16
C TRP A 49 -16.19 -0.14 12.89
N ARG A 50 -16.69 -0.60 14.03
CA ARG A 50 -17.59 0.14 14.91
C ARG A 50 -16.89 0.50 16.22
N ASN A 51 -16.94 1.77 16.60
CA ASN A 51 -16.44 2.21 17.90
C ASN A 51 -17.50 1.98 18.99
N VAL A 52 -17.29 2.51 20.20
CA VAL A 52 -18.32 2.54 21.27
C VAL A 52 -19.60 3.24 20.78
N ASN A 53 -19.43 4.30 19.98
CA ASN A 53 -20.53 5.02 19.36
C ASN A 53 -20.92 4.41 18.01
N ASP A 54 -22.19 4.54 17.66
CA ASP A 54 -22.68 4.27 16.30
C ASP A 54 -22.28 5.43 15.36
N ASP A 55 -21.02 5.42 14.91
CA ASP A 55 -20.49 6.50 14.08
C ASP A 55 -20.99 6.44 12.62
N PHE A 56 -21.23 5.23 12.08
CA PHE A 56 -21.88 4.99 10.78
C PHE A 56 -23.40 4.81 10.93
N ASN A 57 -24.03 5.74 11.65
CA ASN A 57 -25.47 5.76 11.93
C ASN A 57 -26.36 6.27 10.78
N ARG A 58 -25.87 6.21 9.54
CA ARG A 58 -26.66 6.54 8.34
C ARG A 58 -26.78 5.32 7.44
N ARG A 59 -27.59 5.42 6.38
CA ARG A 59 -27.78 4.32 5.44
C ARG A 59 -26.49 4.01 4.67
N PHE A 60 -25.82 5.06 4.20
CA PHE A 60 -24.64 4.94 3.36
C PHE A 60 -23.37 5.47 4.03
N ILE A 61 -22.23 4.93 3.60
CA ILE A 61 -20.88 5.41 3.89
C ILE A 61 -20.23 5.75 2.55
N PHE A 62 -19.90 7.02 2.34
CA PHE A 62 -19.05 7.47 1.23
C PHE A 62 -17.60 7.43 1.70
N SER A 63 -16.86 6.45 1.20
CA SER A 63 -15.55 6.10 1.77
C SER A 63 -14.39 6.67 0.96
N LEU A 64 -13.46 7.30 1.67
CA LEU A 64 -12.31 8.01 1.13
C LEU A 64 -11.04 7.53 1.83
N ALA A 65 -10.06 7.07 1.07
CA ALA A 65 -8.73 6.74 1.56
C ALA A 65 -7.78 7.93 1.37
N GLN A 66 -7.11 8.38 2.43
CA GLN A 66 -6.14 9.46 2.34
C GLN A 66 -4.93 9.03 1.50
N ASP A 67 -4.49 9.92 0.61
CA ASP A 67 -3.22 9.77 -0.11
C ASP A 67 -2.02 9.76 0.86
N ARG A 68 -0.98 9.01 0.51
CA ARG A 68 0.23 8.85 1.32
C ARG A 68 1.01 10.15 1.49
N HIS A 69 1.04 10.98 0.44
CA HIS A 69 1.95 12.11 0.31
C HIS A 69 1.23 13.45 0.41
N ASP A 70 -0.05 13.51 0.03
CA ASP A 70 -0.88 14.71 0.11
C ASP A 70 -2.07 14.49 1.07
N PRO A 71 -2.04 15.00 2.31
CA PRO A 71 -3.10 14.79 3.28
C PRO A 71 -4.44 15.47 2.90
N SER A 72 -4.46 16.32 1.87
CA SER A 72 -5.67 16.93 1.32
C SER A 72 -6.29 16.17 0.15
N LEU A 73 -5.60 15.13 -0.34
CA LEU A 73 -5.99 14.32 -1.47
C LEU A 73 -6.52 12.96 -0.99
N TRP A 74 -7.63 12.53 -1.58
CA TRP A 74 -8.36 11.34 -1.14
C TRP A 74 -8.80 10.52 -2.33
N LEU A 75 -8.54 9.21 -2.28
CA LEU A 75 -9.02 8.27 -3.27
C LEU A 75 -10.39 7.72 -2.86
N PHE A 76 -11.35 7.79 -3.78
CA PHE A 76 -12.69 7.25 -3.56
C PHE A 76 -12.68 5.72 -3.57
N GLY A 77 -13.09 5.12 -2.44
CA GLY A 77 -13.15 3.68 -2.23
C GLY A 77 -14.57 3.09 -2.24
N GLY A 78 -15.55 3.84 -2.75
CA GLY A 78 -16.92 3.36 -2.93
C GLY A 78 -17.93 3.88 -1.93
N ILE A 79 -19.20 3.63 -2.25
CA ILE A 79 -20.34 3.84 -1.35
C ILE A 79 -20.74 2.48 -0.76
N TRP A 80 -20.82 2.41 0.56
CA TRP A 80 -21.19 1.19 1.29
C TRP A 80 -22.54 1.39 1.97
N GLU A 81 -23.45 0.42 1.85
CA GLU A 81 -24.71 0.39 2.58
C GLU A 81 -24.53 -0.34 3.91
N VAL A 82 -24.92 0.28 5.02
CA VAL A 82 -24.92 -0.33 6.35
C VAL A 82 -26.22 -1.13 6.51
N VAL A 83 -26.14 -2.44 6.29
CA VAL A 83 -27.29 -3.36 6.33
C VAL A 83 -27.50 -3.98 7.71
N GLY A 84 -26.47 -3.98 8.55
CA GLY A 84 -26.52 -4.55 9.90
C GLY A 84 -25.63 -3.81 10.89
N ARG A 85 -26.03 -3.83 12.16
CA ARG A 85 -25.31 -3.21 13.29
C ARG A 85 -25.29 -4.20 14.45
N ARG A 86 -24.24 -4.99 14.55
CA ARG A 86 -24.05 -5.92 15.66
C ARG A 86 -23.66 -5.15 16.93
N PRO A 87 -24.11 -5.59 18.11
CA PRO A 87 -24.06 -4.78 19.32
C PRO A 87 -22.64 -4.57 19.86
N GLU A 88 -21.71 -5.46 19.55
CA GLU A 88 -20.37 -5.45 20.09
C GLU A 88 -19.57 -4.24 19.58
N PRO A 89 -19.09 -3.35 20.45
CA PRO A 89 -18.26 -2.22 20.05
C PRO A 89 -16.79 -2.64 19.87
N ARG A 90 -15.99 -1.77 19.25
CA ARG A 90 -14.54 -1.93 19.05
C ARG A 90 -14.17 -3.19 18.26
N GLN A 91 -14.99 -3.52 17.27
CA GLN A 91 -14.75 -4.61 16.34
C GLN A 91 -15.42 -4.32 15.00
N HIS A 92 -15.24 -5.22 14.03
CA HIS A 92 -15.89 -5.18 12.73
C HIS A 92 -17.36 -5.62 12.82
N SER A 93 -18.19 -4.82 13.49
CA SER A 93 -19.61 -5.13 13.79
C SER A 93 -20.62 -4.33 12.96
N TYR A 94 -20.18 -3.48 12.03
CA TYR A 94 -21.06 -3.07 10.93
C TYR A 94 -21.06 -4.14 9.86
N ASP A 95 -22.25 -4.56 9.45
CA ASP A 95 -22.40 -5.38 8.26
C ASP A 95 -22.65 -4.43 7.09
N VAL A 96 -21.71 -4.41 6.14
CA VAL A 96 -21.68 -3.45 5.04
C VAL A 96 -21.65 -4.15 3.69
N VAL A 97 -22.38 -3.60 2.73
CA VAL A 97 -22.43 -4.07 1.34
C VAL A 97 -21.97 -2.96 0.42
N LEU A 98 -21.03 -3.24 -0.48
CA LEU A 98 -20.60 -2.28 -1.50
C LEU A 98 -21.74 -2.04 -2.50
N ARG A 99 -22.05 -0.78 -2.79
CA ARG A 99 -23.06 -0.35 -3.77
C ARG A 99 -22.36 0.13 -5.04
N ASP A 100 -21.93 -0.83 -5.84
CA ASP A 100 -21.27 -0.59 -7.14
C ASP A 100 -22.21 0.10 -8.14
N ASP A 101 -23.52 -0.13 -8.02
CA ASP A 101 -24.57 0.49 -8.83
C ASP A 101 -24.69 2.02 -8.67
N LEU A 102 -24.13 2.60 -7.61
CA LEU A 102 -24.18 4.05 -7.38
C LEU A 102 -23.04 4.78 -8.11
N MET A 103 -21.80 4.51 -7.73
CA MET A 103 -20.60 5.21 -8.26
C MET A 103 -19.47 4.23 -8.60
N GLY A 104 -19.80 2.99 -8.97
CA GLY A 104 -18.84 1.92 -9.29
C GLY A 104 -17.72 2.33 -10.24
N PRO A 105 -17.99 2.99 -11.38
CA PRO A 105 -16.96 3.42 -12.32
C PRO A 105 -15.92 4.40 -11.76
N TYR A 106 -16.19 5.03 -10.61
CA TYR A 106 -15.30 5.97 -9.94
C TYR A 106 -14.45 5.33 -8.84
N ILE A 107 -14.77 4.09 -8.43
CA ILE A 107 -14.04 3.37 -7.38
C ILE A 107 -12.57 3.22 -7.80
N LYS A 108 -11.65 3.63 -6.90
CA LYS A 108 -10.21 3.69 -7.14
C LYS A 108 -9.77 4.61 -8.28
N ARG A 109 -10.65 5.44 -8.83
CA ARG A 109 -10.36 6.34 -9.97
C ARG A 109 -10.58 7.81 -9.64
N LEU A 110 -11.61 8.10 -8.85
CA LEU A 110 -11.95 9.45 -8.45
C LEU A 110 -11.06 9.89 -7.27
N TYR A 111 -10.28 10.93 -7.52
CA TYR A 111 -9.55 11.66 -6.50
C TYR A 111 -10.32 12.91 -6.08
N VAL A 112 -10.59 13.05 -4.79
CA VAL A 112 -11.29 14.17 -4.18
C VAL A 112 -10.28 15.00 -3.38
N ARG A 113 -10.35 16.33 -3.52
CA ARG A 113 -9.58 17.27 -2.71
C ARG A 113 -10.47 17.90 -1.65
N THR A 114 -10.05 17.77 -0.40
CA THR A 114 -10.69 18.37 0.78
C THR A 114 -9.76 18.34 1.98
N THR A 115 -9.86 19.32 2.86
CA THR A 115 -9.09 19.35 4.11
C THR A 115 -9.90 18.75 5.24
N LEU A 116 -9.34 17.76 5.92
CA LEU A 116 -9.97 17.15 7.08
C LEU A 116 -9.86 18.08 8.31
N LYS A 117 -10.96 18.72 8.66
CA LYS A 117 -11.07 19.61 9.83
C LYS A 117 -11.31 18.79 11.11
N GLY A 118 -10.38 18.87 12.07
CA GLY A 118 -10.48 18.22 13.38
C GLY A 118 -10.17 16.72 13.37
N ARG A 119 -10.52 16.04 14.48
CA ARG A 119 -10.20 14.62 14.69
C ARG A 119 -11.29 13.66 14.20
N ASN A 120 -12.51 14.14 13.94
CA ASN A 120 -13.62 13.27 13.56
C ASN A 120 -13.44 12.78 12.11
N ARG A 121 -13.24 11.47 11.96
CA ARG A 121 -13.06 10.79 10.68
C ARG A 121 -14.37 10.33 10.03
N ARG A 122 -15.48 10.36 10.78
CA ARG A 122 -16.80 9.88 10.34
C ARG A 122 -17.80 11.03 10.41
N ARG A 123 -17.89 11.79 9.34
CA ARG A 123 -18.64 13.07 9.29
C ARG A 123 -19.95 12.91 8.54
N ASN A 124 -20.92 13.77 8.84
CA ASN A 124 -22.11 13.90 8.01
C ASN A 124 -21.72 14.49 6.65
N MET A 125 -22.19 13.88 5.55
CA MET A 125 -21.79 14.29 4.20
C MET A 125 -22.28 15.68 3.85
N GLU A 126 -23.53 16.01 4.21
CA GLU A 126 -24.15 17.32 3.98
C GLU A 126 -23.36 18.48 4.62
N ALA A 127 -22.64 18.22 5.71
CA ALA A 127 -21.84 19.21 6.42
C ALA A 127 -20.46 19.47 5.80
N CYS A 128 -20.03 18.66 4.83
CA CYS A 128 -18.70 18.74 4.23
C CYS A 128 -18.74 18.94 2.71
N LEU A 129 -19.80 18.47 2.04
CA LEU A 129 -19.86 18.31 0.58
C LEU A 129 -19.55 19.59 -0.21
N ASN A 130 -19.95 20.76 0.30
CA ASN A 130 -19.73 22.05 -0.37
C ASN A 130 -18.25 22.45 -0.45
N GLU A 131 -17.38 21.86 0.38
CA GLU A 131 -15.93 22.11 0.38
C GLU A 131 -15.16 21.05 -0.43
N MET A 132 -15.84 20.02 -0.94
CA MET A 132 -15.22 18.87 -1.61
C MET A 132 -15.19 19.07 -3.11
N THR A 133 -14.00 18.90 -3.70
CA THR A 133 -13.76 19.14 -5.13
C THR A 133 -13.15 17.92 -5.79
N VAL A 134 -13.42 17.73 -7.07
CA VAL A 134 -12.81 16.69 -7.89
C VAL A 134 -11.41 17.18 -8.26
N SER A 135 -10.38 16.42 -7.87
CA SER A 135 -8.99 16.69 -8.26
C SER A 135 -8.66 16.03 -9.60
N MET A 136 -9.08 14.77 -9.78
CA MET A 136 -8.80 13.97 -10.97
C MET A 136 -9.76 12.79 -11.04
N ILE A 137 -10.02 12.29 -12.25
CA ILE A 137 -10.64 10.99 -12.48
C ILE A 137 -9.66 10.21 -13.37
N ALA A 138 -9.03 9.18 -12.80
CA ALA A 138 -8.04 8.36 -13.50
C ALA A 138 -8.72 7.48 -14.55
N GLU A 139 -8.00 7.21 -15.65
CA GLU A 139 -8.46 6.26 -16.67
C GLU A 139 -8.54 4.84 -16.11
N GLU A 140 -7.50 4.40 -15.41
CA GLU A 140 -7.43 3.08 -14.78
C GLU A 140 -7.59 3.17 -13.25
N PRO A 141 -8.14 2.13 -12.59
CA PRO A 141 -8.16 2.01 -11.14
C PRO A 141 -6.75 2.07 -10.53
N PHE A 142 -6.62 2.77 -9.40
CA PHE A 142 -5.43 2.73 -8.57
C PHE A 142 -5.16 1.33 -8.04
N VAL A 143 -3.94 0.85 -8.24
CA VAL A 143 -3.46 -0.48 -7.84
C VAL A 143 -2.19 -0.39 -6.98
N GLY A 144 -1.97 0.76 -6.32
CA GLY A 144 -0.74 1.09 -5.58
C GLY A 144 0.16 2.08 -6.31
N ASP A 145 1.18 2.59 -5.64
CA ASP A 145 2.11 3.58 -6.20
C ASP A 145 2.81 3.05 -7.48
N PRO A 146 3.05 3.93 -8.49
CA PRO A 146 3.80 3.56 -9.68
C PRO A 146 5.25 3.19 -9.34
N PHE A 147 5.92 2.45 -10.22
CA PHE A 147 7.35 2.19 -10.09
C PHE A 147 8.13 3.51 -9.92
N PRO A 148 8.88 3.69 -8.81
CA PRO A 148 9.45 4.99 -8.44
C PRO A 148 10.70 5.36 -9.24
N GLY A 149 11.20 4.45 -10.08
CA GLY A 149 12.56 4.50 -10.62
C GLY A 149 13.52 3.62 -9.82
N HIS A 150 14.54 3.08 -10.48
CA HIS A 150 15.51 2.15 -9.87
C HIS A 150 16.26 2.75 -8.67
N ASP A 151 16.56 4.05 -8.71
CA ASP A 151 17.29 4.82 -7.71
C ASP A 151 16.43 5.27 -6.52
N ARG A 152 15.11 5.06 -6.58
CA ARG A 152 14.15 5.49 -5.56
C ARG A 152 13.37 4.36 -4.94
N ILE A 153 13.83 3.13 -5.12
CA ILE A 153 13.21 1.99 -4.46
C ILE A 153 13.58 2.00 -2.98
N ASP A 154 12.58 2.28 -2.15
CA ASP A 154 12.63 2.12 -0.70
C ASP A 154 11.26 1.59 -0.22
N HIS A 155 11.11 0.27 -0.20
CA HIS A 155 9.81 -0.39 0.01
C HIS A 155 9.91 -1.49 1.06
N SER A 156 8.92 -1.58 1.94
CA SER A 156 8.75 -2.67 2.89
C SER A 156 8.51 -4.01 2.17
N LEU A 157 8.77 -5.11 2.87
CA LEU A 157 8.44 -6.44 2.37
C LEU A 157 6.94 -6.59 2.07
N ALA A 158 6.06 -5.99 2.87
CA ALA A 158 4.62 -5.99 2.60
C ALA A 158 4.27 -5.30 1.27
N GLU A 159 4.89 -4.15 0.98
CA GLU A 159 4.71 -3.45 -0.30
C GLU A 159 5.23 -4.30 -1.47
N ILE A 160 6.43 -4.89 -1.35
CA ILE A 160 7.00 -5.80 -2.35
C ILE A 160 6.08 -7.01 -2.58
N GLN A 161 5.49 -7.58 -1.52
CA GLN A 161 4.51 -8.66 -1.63
C GLN A 161 3.26 -8.26 -2.41
N ALA A 162 2.72 -7.06 -2.15
CA ALA A 162 1.56 -6.56 -2.88
C ALA A 162 1.88 -6.36 -4.37
N ILE A 163 3.03 -5.75 -4.68
CA ILE A 163 3.53 -5.53 -6.05
C ILE A 163 3.67 -6.86 -6.80
N VAL A 164 4.29 -7.86 -6.19
CA VAL A 164 4.51 -9.19 -6.79
C VAL A 164 3.20 -9.94 -6.97
N ARG A 165 2.32 -9.94 -5.95
CA ARG A 165 1.02 -10.64 -6.00
C ARG A 165 0.14 -10.14 -7.14
N GLN A 166 0.20 -8.85 -7.43
CA GLN A 166 -0.55 -8.22 -8.52
C GLN A 166 0.15 -8.29 -9.88
N ALA A 167 1.37 -8.84 -9.92
CA ALA A 167 2.23 -8.87 -11.12
C ALA A 167 2.30 -7.50 -11.82
N ARG A 168 2.45 -6.43 -11.03
CA ARG A 168 2.47 -5.03 -11.48
C ARG A 168 3.38 -4.85 -12.71
N PRO A 169 2.84 -4.54 -13.91
CA PRO A 169 3.62 -4.53 -15.13
C PRO A 169 4.77 -3.51 -15.14
N ASP A 170 4.54 -2.34 -14.57
CA ASP A 170 5.53 -1.26 -14.44
C ASP A 170 6.76 -1.71 -13.62
N TRP A 171 6.53 -2.41 -12.51
CA TRP A 171 7.60 -2.98 -11.69
C TRP A 171 8.26 -4.20 -12.33
N ARG A 172 7.46 -5.12 -12.88
CA ARG A 172 7.98 -6.34 -13.52
C ARG A 172 8.89 -5.99 -14.69
N ILE A 173 8.39 -5.18 -15.63
CA ILE A 173 9.15 -4.81 -16.83
C ILE A 173 10.45 -4.08 -16.45
N ALA A 174 10.42 -3.21 -15.44
CA ALA A 174 11.60 -2.48 -15.00
C ALA A 174 12.68 -3.35 -14.34
N LEU A 175 12.32 -4.49 -13.74
CA LEU A 175 13.21 -5.31 -12.90
C LEU A 175 13.50 -6.72 -13.45
N GLU A 176 12.70 -7.22 -14.40
CA GLU A 176 12.78 -8.60 -14.90
C GLU A 176 14.03 -8.86 -15.74
N HIS A 177 14.49 -7.89 -16.52
CA HIS A 177 15.67 -8.01 -17.39
C HIS A 177 16.86 -7.19 -16.89
N MET A 178 17.03 -7.13 -15.57
CA MET A 178 18.08 -6.38 -14.91
C MET A 178 18.83 -7.26 -13.92
N LYS A 179 20.16 -7.21 -13.98
CA LYS A 179 21.05 -7.67 -12.91
C LYS A 179 21.20 -6.55 -11.89
N GLY A 180 21.56 -6.88 -10.66
CA GLY A 180 21.81 -5.84 -9.67
C GLY A 180 22.21 -6.36 -8.30
N VAL A 181 22.68 -5.44 -7.48
CA VAL A 181 22.94 -5.63 -6.05
C VAL A 181 21.90 -4.82 -5.29
N TYR A 182 21.27 -5.44 -4.31
CA TYR A 182 20.25 -4.82 -3.46
C TYR A 182 20.58 -5.04 -1.99
N VAL A 183 19.98 -4.21 -1.15
CA VAL A 183 19.99 -4.36 0.31
C VAL A 183 18.58 -4.62 0.81
N ILE A 184 18.48 -5.53 1.77
CA ILE A 184 17.31 -5.72 2.61
C ILE A 184 17.76 -5.39 4.03
N HIS A 185 17.14 -4.41 4.69
CA HIS A 185 17.53 -4.03 6.05
C HIS A 185 16.34 -4.04 6.98
N ASP A 186 16.59 -4.46 8.21
CA ASP A 186 15.62 -4.35 9.30
C ASP A 186 15.67 -2.92 9.83
N THR A 187 14.56 -2.18 9.73
CA THR A 187 14.49 -0.79 10.20
C THR A 187 14.55 -0.63 11.72
N VAL A 188 14.31 -1.70 12.48
CA VAL A 188 14.35 -1.68 13.95
C VAL A 188 15.75 -1.98 14.46
N THR A 189 16.42 -3.00 13.90
CA THR A 189 17.78 -3.38 14.34
C THR A 189 18.88 -2.64 13.56
N GLY A 190 18.59 -2.17 12.35
CA GLY A 190 19.55 -1.61 11.42
C GLY A 190 20.40 -2.66 10.70
N GLU A 191 20.18 -3.95 10.94
CA GLU A 191 20.98 -5.04 10.41
C GLU A 191 20.73 -5.22 8.90
N PRO A 192 21.76 -5.15 8.04
CA PRO A 192 21.59 -5.29 6.60
C PRO A 192 21.80 -6.73 6.11
N TYR A 193 21.14 -7.06 5.01
CA TYR A 193 21.41 -8.19 4.15
C TYR A 193 21.67 -7.65 2.75
N VAL A 194 22.82 -7.96 2.17
CA VAL A 194 23.16 -7.64 0.78
C VAL A 194 22.98 -8.89 -0.06
N GLY A 195 22.21 -8.77 -1.14
CA GLY A 195 22.01 -9.83 -2.12
C GLY A 195 22.22 -9.33 -3.54
N SER A 196 22.28 -10.25 -4.48
CA SER A 196 22.41 -9.94 -5.89
C SER A 196 21.49 -10.79 -6.78
N ALA A 197 21.20 -10.26 -7.96
CA ALA A 197 20.57 -10.96 -9.07
C ALA A 197 21.51 -10.91 -10.27
N TYR A 198 21.90 -12.08 -10.78
CA TYR A 198 22.82 -12.27 -11.90
C TYR A 198 22.45 -13.55 -12.69
N GLY A 199 23.22 -13.87 -13.73
CA GLY A 199 22.90 -14.94 -14.68
C GLY A 199 21.63 -14.61 -15.45
N ASP A 200 20.76 -15.61 -15.61
CA ASP A 200 19.44 -15.44 -16.25
C ASP A 200 18.35 -15.00 -15.26
N THR A 201 18.69 -14.85 -13.97
CA THR A 201 17.74 -14.43 -12.93
C THR A 201 17.80 -12.92 -12.75
N GLY A 202 16.74 -12.22 -13.17
CA GLY A 202 16.60 -10.78 -12.93
C GLY A 202 16.20 -10.42 -11.50
N ILE A 203 16.33 -9.14 -11.15
CA ILE A 203 15.95 -8.59 -9.83
C ILE A 203 14.50 -8.95 -9.48
N TRP A 204 13.57 -8.86 -10.44
CA TRP A 204 12.16 -9.21 -10.23
C TRP A 204 11.99 -10.64 -9.71
N GLN A 205 12.72 -11.60 -10.28
CA GLN A 205 12.60 -13.00 -9.89
C GLN A 205 13.15 -13.23 -8.48
N ARG A 206 14.30 -12.60 -8.15
CA ARG A 206 14.83 -12.63 -6.78
C ARG A 206 13.85 -12.03 -5.79
N TRP A 207 13.31 -10.85 -6.05
CA TRP A 207 12.38 -10.17 -5.15
C TRP A 207 11.05 -10.91 -5.02
N SER A 208 10.60 -11.57 -6.09
CA SER A 208 9.45 -12.49 -6.04
C SER A 208 9.70 -13.65 -5.08
N GLN A 209 10.94 -14.19 -5.02
CA GLN A 209 11.31 -15.23 -4.06
C GLN A 209 11.19 -14.73 -2.61
N TYR A 210 11.62 -13.50 -2.32
CA TYR A 210 11.44 -12.91 -0.98
C TYR A 210 9.97 -12.60 -0.69
N ALA A 211 9.20 -12.12 -1.66
CA ALA A 211 7.76 -11.92 -1.49
C ALA A 211 7.03 -13.22 -1.12
N LEU A 212 7.45 -14.35 -1.68
CA LEU A 212 6.83 -15.65 -1.41
C LEU A 212 7.33 -16.30 -0.12
N THR A 213 8.62 -16.16 0.21
CA THR A 213 9.26 -16.92 1.30
C THR A 213 9.68 -16.06 2.49
N LEU A 214 9.57 -14.73 2.40
CA LEU A 214 10.06 -13.72 3.34
C LEU A 214 11.59 -13.66 3.51
N HIS A 215 12.33 -14.71 3.14
CA HIS A 215 13.77 -14.83 3.39
C HIS A 215 14.62 -15.12 2.13
N GLY A 216 14.00 -15.49 0.99
CA GLY A 216 14.69 -15.74 -0.28
C GLY A 216 15.72 -16.89 -0.21
N ASP A 217 15.40 -17.93 0.55
CA ASP A 217 16.29 -19.03 0.97
C ASP A 217 17.60 -18.69 1.70
N ASN A 218 17.76 -17.45 2.18
CA ASN A 218 18.98 -17.05 2.89
C ASN A 218 19.00 -17.50 4.34
N ILE A 219 20.09 -18.15 4.76
CA ILE A 219 20.24 -18.74 6.09
C ILE A 219 20.06 -17.71 7.21
N GLY A 220 20.71 -16.54 7.11
CA GLY A 220 20.61 -15.51 8.14
C GLY A 220 19.21 -14.91 8.24
N LEU A 221 18.53 -14.69 7.10
CA LEU A 221 17.16 -14.20 7.09
C LEU A 221 16.16 -15.26 7.57
N LYS A 222 16.38 -16.56 7.28
CA LYS A 222 15.59 -17.67 7.85
C LYS A 222 15.67 -17.69 9.37
N ALA A 223 16.87 -17.58 9.93
CA ALA A 223 17.07 -17.55 11.37
C ALA A 223 16.41 -16.31 12.01
N HIS A 224 16.54 -15.15 11.37
CA HIS A 224 15.90 -13.91 11.84
C HIS A 224 14.36 -14.01 11.78
N LEU A 225 13.81 -14.57 10.70
CA LEU A 225 12.37 -14.81 10.57
C LEU A 225 11.86 -15.75 11.65
N ALA A 226 12.56 -16.85 11.91
CA ALA A 226 12.20 -17.79 12.96
C ALA A 226 12.19 -17.13 14.36
N ALA A 227 13.06 -16.15 14.60
CA ALA A 227 13.16 -15.44 15.87
C ALA A 227 12.11 -14.33 16.05
N LYS A 228 11.73 -13.64 14.97
CA LYS A 228 10.87 -12.43 15.02
C LYS A 228 9.43 -12.64 14.54
N GLY A 229 9.21 -13.62 13.67
CA GLY A 229 7.92 -13.92 13.06
C GLY A 229 7.61 -13.10 11.80
N GLU A 230 6.57 -13.54 11.08
CA GLU A 230 6.19 -13.00 9.76
C GLU A 230 5.66 -11.57 9.83
N ASP A 231 4.80 -11.27 10.80
CA ASP A 231 4.21 -9.92 10.97
C ASP A 231 5.28 -8.85 11.19
N TYR A 232 6.33 -9.19 11.96
CA TYR A 232 7.48 -8.33 12.14
C TYR A 232 8.18 -8.08 10.79
N PHE A 233 8.48 -9.16 10.05
CA PHE A 233 9.20 -9.06 8.78
C PHE A 233 8.49 -8.19 7.74
N GLN A 234 7.18 -8.36 7.63
CA GLN A 234 6.35 -7.59 6.70
C GLN A 234 6.43 -6.08 6.97
N LYS A 235 6.55 -5.69 8.25
CA LYS A 235 6.56 -4.29 8.69
C LYS A 235 7.96 -3.66 8.69
N THR A 236 8.99 -4.42 9.06
CA THR A 236 10.30 -3.84 9.38
C THR A 236 11.34 -4.01 8.28
N MET A 237 11.24 -5.07 7.46
CA MET A 237 12.22 -5.33 6.41
C MET A 237 11.95 -4.43 5.22
N ARG A 238 12.96 -3.66 4.80
CA ARG A 238 12.89 -2.74 3.65
C ARG A 238 13.90 -3.09 2.59
N PHE A 239 13.51 -2.91 1.34
CA PHE A 239 14.26 -3.22 0.13
C PHE A 239 14.70 -1.93 -0.54
N ALA A 240 15.98 -1.88 -0.91
CA ALA A 240 16.53 -0.84 -1.76
C ALA A 240 17.51 -1.44 -2.77
N LEU A 241 17.62 -0.80 -3.93
CA LEU A 241 18.57 -1.19 -4.97
C LEU A 241 19.84 -0.35 -4.81
N LEU A 242 21.00 -1.00 -4.79
CA LEU A 242 22.30 -0.33 -4.65
C LEU A 242 22.91 -0.06 -6.01
N GLU A 243 22.95 -1.08 -6.87
CA GLU A 243 23.47 -0.99 -8.24
C GLU A 243 22.68 -1.91 -9.17
N PHE A 244 22.62 -1.56 -10.45
CA PHE A 244 21.91 -2.33 -11.46
C PHE A 244 22.54 -2.22 -12.84
N TRP A 245 22.39 -3.27 -13.64
CA TRP A 245 22.95 -3.36 -14.99
C TRP A 245 22.06 -4.19 -15.92
N SER A 246 22.35 -4.10 -17.22
CA SER A 246 21.74 -4.97 -18.22
C SER A 246 22.13 -6.45 -18.03
N MET A 247 21.33 -7.37 -18.56
CA MET A 247 21.64 -8.82 -18.54
C MET A 247 22.94 -9.20 -19.24
N ARG A 248 23.51 -8.33 -20.08
CA ARG A 248 24.78 -8.56 -20.79
C ARG A 248 26.01 -8.35 -19.91
N THR A 249 25.87 -7.71 -18.76
CA THR A 249 26.98 -7.50 -17.84
C THR A 249 27.48 -8.85 -17.32
N ASP A 250 28.79 -8.98 -17.21
CA ASP A 250 29.44 -10.19 -16.70
C ASP A 250 28.96 -10.52 -15.27
N ASP A 251 28.71 -11.79 -15.00
CA ASP A 251 28.22 -12.24 -13.70
C ASP A 251 29.26 -12.00 -12.61
N GLN A 252 30.54 -12.19 -12.94
CA GLN A 252 31.63 -11.97 -11.99
C GLN A 252 31.66 -10.52 -11.52
N HIS A 253 31.38 -9.56 -12.41
CA HIS A 253 31.26 -8.15 -12.03
C HIS A 253 30.18 -7.94 -10.96
N VAL A 254 28.99 -8.52 -11.13
CA VAL A 254 27.89 -8.38 -10.15
C VAL A 254 28.26 -9.01 -8.81
N ILE A 255 28.89 -10.19 -8.83
CA ILE A 255 29.36 -10.90 -7.63
C ILE A 255 30.43 -10.10 -6.87
N ASP A 256 31.34 -9.46 -7.61
CA ASP A 256 32.38 -8.61 -7.02
C ASP A 256 31.77 -7.36 -6.38
N ARG A 257 30.77 -6.75 -7.02
CA ARG A 257 30.02 -5.61 -6.45
C ARG A 257 29.18 -6.02 -5.24
N GLU A 258 28.57 -7.20 -5.22
CA GLU A 258 27.89 -7.73 -4.04
C GLU A 258 28.88 -7.88 -2.88
N THR A 259 30.05 -8.45 -3.15
CA THR A 259 31.11 -8.62 -2.14
C THR A 259 31.60 -7.28 -1.60
N TYR A 260 31.77 -6.28 -2.48
CA TYR A 260 32.10 -4.91 -2.09
C TYR A 260 31.05 -4.34 -1.12
N TRP A 261 29.76 -4.40 -1.48
CA TRP A 261 28.69 -3.87 -0.62
C TRP A 261 28.52 -4.62 0.69
N LYS A 262 28.76 -5.93 0.70
CA LYS A 262 28.82 -6.70 1.95
C LYS A 262 29.88 -6.16 2.91
N GLY A 263 31.02 -5.72 2.37
CA GLY A 263 32.09 -5.08 3.13
C GLY A 263 31.72 -3.67 3.60
N VAL A 264 31.20 -2.83 2.70
CA VAL A 264 30.80 -1.44 3.01
C VAL A 264 29.73 -1.39 4.10
N LEU A 265 28.71 -2.25 4.01
CA LEU A 265 27.61 -2.31 4.96
C LEU A 265 27.88 -3.27 6.13
N VAL A 266 29.07 -3.89 6.17
CA VAL A 266 29.50 -4.81 7.23
C VAL A 266 28.49 -5.95 7.49
N SER A 267 27.75 -6.34 6.45
CA SER A 267 26.57 -7.21 6.54
C SER A 267 26.85 -8.66 6.97
N ARG A 268 28.12 -9.10 6.94
CA ARG A 268 28.53 -10.44 7.39
C ARG A 268 28.64 -10.53 8.90
N SER A 269 29.17 -9.50 9.56
CA SER A 269 29.38 -9.49 11.02
C SER A 269 28.28 -8.76 11.77
N LEU A 270 27.71 -7.69 11.18
CA LEU A 270 26.65 -6.87 11.79
C LEU A 270 25.30 -7.03 11.09
N GLY A 271 25.18 -7.98 10.17
CA GLY A 271 23.97 -8.17 9.37
C GLY A 271 23.55 -9.63 9.26
N HIS A 272 22.76 -9.93 8.23
CA HIS A 272 22.22 -11.28 8.00
C HIS A 272 22.92 -12.07 6.89
N ASN A 273 23.99 -11.56 6.29
CA ASN A 273 24.79 -12.38 5.38
C ASN A 273 25.59 -13.44 6.16
N ARG A 274 25.53 -14.68 5.70
CA ARG A 274 26.23 -15.84 6.32
C ARG A 274 27.17 -16.55 5.33
N ASN A 275 27.41 -15.91 4.19
CA ASN A 275 28.33 -16.32 3.13
C ASN A 275 29.35 -15.22 2.86
#